data_AF-A0A484PAT7-F1
#
_entry.id   AF-A0A484PAT7-F1
#
_cell.length_a   1.000
_cell.length_b   1.000
_cell.length_c   1.000
_cell.angle_alpha   90.00
_cell.angle_beta   90.00
_cell.angle_gamma   90.00
#
_symmetry.space_group_name_H-M   'P 1'
#
loop_
_entity.id
_entity.type
_entity.pdbx_description
1 polymer ?
#
loop_
_entity_poly.entity_id
_entity_poly.type
_entity_poly.pdbx_seq_one_letter_code
_entity_poly.pdbx_strand_id
1 'polypeptide(L)'
;MITQTDRFRCAVVVAPVWPSWIGSPLLFTRNWQMMAQWTGVSVLDDPAAYVGLSAVFRAERVRTPVLLAVGDDDGMFLLGAIEQYNALRFAGKEVTLLRYPGQGHVFQGDGLRDLWQREMAYFDRHLKQDGRVAQASPSIPAGPK
;
A
#
# COMPACT_ATOMS: atom_id res chain seq x y z
N MET A 1 8.47 2.95 2.36
CA MET A 1 9.44 2.51 1.34
C MET A 1 9.44 3.41 0.11
N ILE A 2 8.36 3.50 -0.69
CA ILE A 2 8.31 4.36 -1.91
C ILE A 2 8.37 5.87 -1.64
N THR A 3 8.16 6.29 -0.39
CA THR A 3 8.33 7.67 0.07
C THR A 3 9.79 8.03 0.38
N GLN A 4 10.72 7.05 0.31
CA GLN A 4 12.11 7.16 0.75
C GLN A 4 13.13 6.81 -0.34
N THR A 5 12.69 6.34 -1.51
CA THR A 5 13.56 5.96 -2.63
C THR A 5 12.78 6.01 -3.94
N ASP A 6 13.50 6.15 -5.05
CA ASP A 6 13.00 6.05 -6.44
C ASP A 6 13.45 4.75 -7.13
N ARG A 7 13.97 3.77 -6.37
CA ARG A 7 14.48 2.49 -6.89
C ARG A 7 13.41 1.64 -7.59
N PHE A 8 12.13 1.84 -7.26
CA PHE A 8 11.03 1.03 -7.76
C PHE A 8 10.32 1.71 -8.93
N ARG A 9 10.17 0.96 -10.03
CA ARG A 9 9.52 1.47 -11.24
C ARG A 9 8.01 1.60 -11.12
N CYS A 10 7.37 0.72 -10.35
CA CYS A 10 5.98 0.80 -9.94
C CYS A 10 5.81 0.08 -8.59
N ALA A 11 4.69 0.32 -7.90
CA ALA A 11 4.33 -0.37 -6.67
C ALA A 11 2.89 -0.86 -6.73
N VAL A 12 2.66 -2.08 -6.24
CA VAL A 12 1.33 -2.65 -6.01
C VAL A 12 1.20 -2.86 -4.51
N VAL A 13 0.10 -2.38 -3.92
CA VAL A 13 -0.16 -2.47 -2.49
C VAL A 13 -1.59 -2.97 -2.29
N VAL A 14 -1.70 -4.19 -1.76
CA VAL A 14 -2.97 -4.88 -1.52
C VAL A 14 -3.26 -4.89 -0.03
N ALA A 15 -4.51 -4.63 0.35
CA ALA A 15 -4.97 -4.58 1.74
C ALA A 15 -4.01 -3.74 2.64
N PRO A 16 -3.74 -2.46 2.27
CA PRO A 16 -2.74 -1.66 2.96
C PRO A 16 -3.09 -1.44 4.43
N VAL A 17 -2.09 -1.61 5.29
CA VAL A 17 -2.13 -1.09 6.66
C VAL A 17 -2.18 0.45 6.60
N TRP A 18 -2.65 1.10 7.67
CA TRP A 18 -2.80 2.54 7.70
C TRP A 18 -1.53 3.30 7.33
N PRO A 19 -1.63 4.24 6.39
CA PRO A 19 -0.51 5.08 6.04
C PRO A 19 -0.35 6.25 7.03
N SER A 20 -1.38 6.59 7.82
CA SER A 20 -1.28 7.49 8.98
C SER A 20 -1.27 6.72 10.30
N TRP A 21 -0.16 6.81 11.02
CA TRP A 21 0.00 6.18 12.33
C TRP A 21 -0.82 6.88 13.40
N ILE A 22 -1.03 8.20 13.25
CA ILE A 22 -1.84 8.99 14.18
C ILE A 22 -3.32 8.62 14.11
N GLY A 23 -3.82 8.21 12.94
CA GLY A 23 -5.24 7.85 12.75
C GLY A 23 -5.62 6.56 13.46
N SER A 24 -4.70 5.59 13.53
CA SER A 24 -4.92 4.28 14.16
C SER A 24 -5.50 4.38 15.60
N PRO A 25 -4.83 5.03 16.57
CA PRO A 25 -5.35 5.13 17.93
C PRO A 25 -6.54 6.10 18.06
N LEU A 26 -6.65 7.10 17.19
CA LEU A 26 -7.72 8.12 17.27
C LEU A 26 -9.05 7.67 16.66
N LEU A 27 -9.02 6.83 15.61
CA LEU A 27 -10.22 6.27 14.99
C LEU A 27 -10.63 4.94 15.65
N PHE A 28 -9.67 4.21 16.23
CA PHE A 28 -9.89 2.91 16.83
C PHE A 28 -9.22 2.83 18.20
N THR A 29 -9.94 3.22 19.25
CA THR A 29 -9.43 3.31 20.63
C THR A 29 -8.84 2.00 21.16
N ARG A 30 -9.28 0.84 20.65
CA ARG A 30 -8.68 -0.47 20.97
C ARG A 30 -7.19 -0.58 20.59
N ASN A 31 -6.74 0.20 19.61
CA ASN A 31 -5.35 0.20 19.17
C ASN A 31 -4.47 1.11 20.02
N TRP A 32 -5.04 1.89 20.94
CA TRP A 32 -4.32 2.90 21.71
C TRP A 32 -3.11 2.33 22.45
N GLN A 33 -3.32 1.29 23.26
CA GLN A 33 -2.27 0.65 24.06
C GLN A 33 -1.20 0.02 23.17
N MET A 34 -1.61 -0.72 22.13
CA MET A 34 -0.71 -1.34 21.18
C MET A 34 0.17 -0.31 20.46
N MET A 35 -0.43 0.78 19.99
CA MET A 35 0.29 1.82 19.28
C MET A 35 1.28 2.54 20.20
N ALA A 36 0.91 2.84 21.44
CA ALA A 36 1.81 3.44 22.42
C ALA A 36 2.99 2.52 22.77
N GLN A 37 2.77 1.20 22.82
CA GLN A 37 3.84 0.22 23.01
C GLN A 37 4.82 0.18 21.83
N TRP A 38 4.33 0.30 20.59
CA TRP A 38 5.17 0.28 19.39
C TRP A 38 5.96 1.57 19.18
N THR A 39 5.36 2.72 19.49
CA THR A 39 6.03 4.03 19.36
C THR A 39 6.85 4.41 20.58
N GLY A 40 6.59 3.77 21.74
CA GLY A 40 7.20 4.10 23.03
C GLY A 40 6.58 5.32 23.73
N VAL A 41 5.54 5.94 23.14
CA VAL A 41 4.90 7.15 23.65
C VAL A 41 3.43 7.21 23.21
N SER A 42 2.54 7.74 24.05
CA SER A 42 1.14 7.94 23.69
C SER A 42 1.01 9.01 22.60
N VAL A 43 0.02 8.86 21.71
CA VAL A 43 -0.28 9.84 20.66
C VAL A 43 -0.64 11.23 21.20
N LEU A 44 -1.17 11.31 22.42
CA LEU A 44 -1.49 12.58 23.07
C LEU A 44 -0.27 13.26 23.69
N ASP A 45 0.74 12.49 24.10
CA ASP A 45 1.94 13.02 24.73
C ASP A 45 2.94 13.51 23.67
N ASP A 46 3.06 12.78 22.56
CA ASP A 46 3.88 13.18 21.41
C ASP A 46 3.20 12.84 20.06
N PRO A 47 2.32 13.73 19.56
CA PRO A 47 1.70 13.57 18.25
C PRO A 47 2.74 13.60 17.10
N ALA A 48 3.87 14.28 17.28
CA ALA A 48 4.87 14.46 16.25
C ALA A 48 5.61 13.16 15.93
N ALA A 49 5.84 12.29 16.92
CA ALA A 49 6.37 10.95 16.71
C ALA A 49 5.51 10.14 15.71
N TYR A 50 4.18 10.19 15.85
CA TYR A 50 3.26 9.49 14.97
C TYR A 50 3.21 10.10 13.56
N VAL A 51 3.26 11.43 13.45
CA VAL A 51 3.41 12.12 12.15
C VAL A 51 4.71 11.69 11.47
N GLY A 52 5.80 11.56 12.24
CA GLY A 52 7.10 11.07 11.79
C GLY A 52 7.06 9.66 11.20
N LEU A 53 6.19 8.77 11.69
CA LEU A 53 6.04 7.41 11.14
C LEU A 53 5.08 7.32 9.96
N SER A 54 4.24 8.34 9.78
CA SER A 54 3.16 8.34 8.80
C SER A 54 3.68 8.58 7.36
N ALA A 55 3.32 7.69 6.45
CA ALA A 55 3.70 7.77 5.04
C ALA A 55 2.90 8.82 4.27
N VAL A 56 1.64 9.09 4.66
CA VAL A 56 0.77 10.08 4.00
C VAL A 56 1.37 11.48 3.95
N PHE A 57 2.05 11.93 5.02
CA PHE A 57 2.70 13.25 5.06
C PHE A 57 3.94 13.35 4.17
N ARG A 58 4.28 12.28 3.44
CA ARG A 58 5.38 12.22 2.49
C ARG A 58 4.91 11.88 1.07
N ALA A 59 3.61 11.95 0.80
CA ALA A 59 3.02 11.62 -0.50
C ALA A 59 3.65 12.43 -1.64
N GLU A 60 3.99 13.70 -1.42
CA GLU A 60 4.65 14.56 -2.40
C GLU A 60 6.02 14.05 -2.87
N ARG A 61 6.69 13.24 -2.05
CA ARG A 61 8.00 12.65 -2.39
C ARG A 61 7.90 11.44 -3.31
N VAL A 62 6.70 10.88 -3.48
CA VAL A 62 6.49 9.69 -4.30
C VAL A 62 6.68 10.06 -5.78
N ARG A 63 7.46 9.25 -6.48
CA ARG A 63 7.68 9.30 -7.94
C ARG A 63 7.25 8.01 -8.63
N THR A 64 7.16 6.93 -7.87
CA THR A 64 6.75 5.60 -8.32
C THR A 64 5.23 5.56 -8.52
N PRO A 65 4.71 5.18 -9.69
CA PRO A 65 3.30 4.87 -9.90
C PRO A 65 2.80 3.81 -8.91
N VAL A 66 1.60 4.01 -8.35
CA VAL A 66 1.05 3.13 -7.32
C VAL A 66 -0.31 2.55 -7.73
N LEU A 67 -0.45 1.23 -7.65
CA LEU A 67 -1.73 0.53 -7.65
C LEU A 67 -2.09 0.15 -6.21
N LEU A 68 -3.23 0.61 -5.73
CA LEU A 68 -3.84 0.23 -4.46
C LEU A 68 -4.99 -0.73 -4.74
N ALA A 69 -5.12 -1.80 -3.95
CA ALA A 69 -6.27 -2.70 -3.98
C ALA A 69 -6.77 -2.99 -2.57
N VAL A 70 -8.09 -2.92 -2.40
CA VAL A 70 -8.73 -3.18 -1.10
C VAL A 70 -10.13 -3.76 -1.29
N GLY A 71 -10.52 -4.66 -0.39
CA GLY A 71 -11.88 -5.16 -0.30
C GLY A 71 -12.79 -4.15 0.40
N ASP A 72 -14.04 -4.04 -0.05
CA ASP A 72 -15.01 -3.13 0.59
C ASP A 72 -15.41 -3.59 2.00
N ASP A 73 -15.27 -4.88 2.28
CA ASP A 73 -15.55 -5.49 3.58
C ASP A 73 -14.28 -5.59 4.46
N ASP A 74 -13.16 -5.00 4.03
CA ASP A 74 -11.87 -4.96 4.77
C ASP A 74 -11.87 -3.91 5.89
N GLY A 75 -13.04 -3.69 6.50
CA GLY A 75 -13.30 -2.81 7.64
C GLY A 75 -12.44 -1.56 7.68
N MET A 76 -11.49 -1.55 8.61
CA MET A 76 -10.68 -0.37 8.91
C MET A 76 -9.56 -0.10 7.88
N PHE A 77 -9.14 -1.13 7.14
CA PHE A 77 -8.09 -1.03 6.12
C PHE A 77 -8.60 -0.37 4.83
N LEU A 78 -9.91 -0.47 4.54
CA LEU A 78 -10.57 0.32 3.49
C LEU A 78 -10.33 1.83 3.68
N LEU A 79 -10.48 2.34 4.91
CA LEU A 79 -10.23 3.75 5.20
C LEU A 79 -8.76 4.13 4.97
N GLY A 80 -7.82 3.26 5.34
CA GLY A 80 -6.39 3.47 5.09
C GLY A 80 -6.05 3.51 3.60
N ALA A 81 -6.65 2.64 2.80
CA ALA A 81 -6.49 2.65 1.35
C ALA A 81 -7.03 3.94 0.72
N ILE A 82 -8.20 4.41 1.16
CA ILE A 82 -8.81 5.67 0.71
C ILE A 82 -7.94 6.87 1.12
N GLU A 83 -7.44 6.88 2.35
CA GLU A 83 -6.53 7.92 2.84
C GLU A 83 -5.25 7.99 1.98
N GLN A 84 -4.62 6.84 1.72
CA GLN A 84 -3.42 6.78 0.88
C GLN A 84 -3.70 7.25 -0.55
N TYR A 85 -4.82 6.79 -1.13
CA TYR A 85 -5.26 7.19 -2.47
C TYR A 85 -5.43 8.70 -2.55
N ASN A 86 -6.16 9.29 -1.60
CA ASN A 86 -6.43 10.74 -1.60
C ASN A 86 -5.15 11.55 -1.42
N ALA A 87 -4.24 11.15 -0.51
CA ALA A 87 -2.98 11.85 -0.31
C ALA A 87 -2.11 11.84 -1.58
N LEU A 88 -1.99 10.68 -2.25
CA LEU A 88 -1.24 10.55 -3.51
C LEU A 88 -1.92 11.34 -4.64
N ARG A 89 -3.24 11.22 -4.77
CA ARG A 89 -4.02 11.89 -5.81
C ARG A 89 -3.95 13.41 -5.68
N PHE A 90 -4.09 13.93 -4.46
CA PHE A 90 -3.97 15.36 -4.15
C PHE A 90 -2.56 15.88 -4.45
N ALA A 91 -1.52 15.10 -4.12
CA ALA A 91 -0.13 15.41 -4.45
C ALA A 91 0.22 15.23 -5.95
N GLY A 92 -0.78 15.04 -6.82
CA GLY A 92 -0.60 14.91 -8.27
C GLY A 92 0.14 13.65 -8.70
N LYS A 93 0.15 12.59 -7.88
CA LYS A 93 0.87 11.35 -8.18
C LYS A 93 0.03 10.41 -9.03
N GLU A 94 0.71 9.57 -9.81
CA GLU A 94 0.06 8.49 -10.54
C GLU A 94 -0.37 7.40 -9.55
N VAL A 95 -1.68 7.33 -9.31
CA VAL A 95 -2.27 6.36 -8.39
C VAL A 95 -3.59 5.83 -8.94
N THR A 96 -3.76 4.51 -8.83
CA THR A 96 -5.02 3.81 -9.13
C THR A 96 -5.51 3.14 -7.86
N LEU A 97 -6.81 3.20 -7.58
CA LEU A 97 -7.44 2.46 -6.49
C LEU A 97 -8.45 1.47 -7.07
N LEU A 98 -8.23 0.18 -6.81
CA LEU A 98 -9.16 -0.90 -7.07
C LEU A 98 -9.94 -1.20 -5.80
N ARG A 99 -11.26 -1.15 -5.88
CA ARG A 99 -12.18 -1.53 -4.81
C ARG A 99 -12.98 -2.75 -5.23
N TYR A 100 -13.09 -3.71 -4.33
CA TYR A 100 -13.75 -4.97 -4.60
C TYR A 100 -14.94 -5.18 -3.66
N PRO A 101 -16.17 -4.96 -4.13
CA PRO A 101 -17.39 -5.25 -3.38
C PRO A 101 -17.45 -6.73 -2.96
N GLY A 102 -17.87 -6.99 -1.73
CA GLY A 102 -17.99 -8.35 -1.19
C GLY A 102 -16.65 -9.06 -0.92
N GLN A 103 -15.52 -8.35 -0.99
CA GLN A 103 -14.21 -8.86 -0.62
C GLN A 103 -13.75 -8.23 0.70
N GLY A 104 -13.10 -9.02 1.55
CA GLY A 104 -12.50 -8.56 2.81
C GLY A 104 -10.98 -8.45 2.71
N HIS A 105 -10.29 -8.64 3.85
CA HIS A 105 -8.83 -8.62 3.93
C HIS A 105 -8.15 -9.66 3.04
N VAL A 106 -8.81 -10.81 2.88
CA VAL A 106 -8.39 -11.89 2.00
C VAL A 106 -9.36 -11.97 0.84
N PHE A 107 -8.83 -11.75 -0.36
CA PHE A 107 -9.58 -11.85 -1.62
C PHE A 107 -9.84 -13.31 -1.97
N GLN A 108 -11.00 -13.59 -2.56
CA GLN A 108 -11.45 -14.94 -2.90
C GLN A 108 -12.18 -14.97 -4.26
N GLY A 109 -12.28 -16.17 -4.83
CA GLY A 109 -13.08 -16.42 -6.02
C GLY A 109 -12.76 -15.49 -7.20
N ASP A 110 -13.81 -14.88 -7.75
CA ASP A 110 -13.69 -14.00 -8.92
C ASP A 110 -12.96 -12.70 -8.62
N GLY A 111 -13.10 -12.17 -7.39
CA GLY A 111 -12.40 -10.96 -6.95
C GLY A 111 -10.88 -11.16 -6.94
N LEU A 112 -10.40 -12.30 -6.43
CA LEU A 112 -8.98 -12.65 -6.45
C LEU A 112 -8.46 -12.82 -7.87
N ARG A 113 -9.24 -13.47 -8.74
CA ARG A 113 -8.86 -13.68 -10.15
C ARG A 113 -8.74 -12.36 -10.91
N ASP A 114 -9.69 -11.46 -10.75
CA ASP A 114 -9.62 -10.12 -11.36
C ASP A 114 -8.47 -9.29 -10.80
N LEU A 115 -8.23 -9.33 -9.47
CA LEU A 115 -7.08 -8.66 -8.86
C LEU A 115 -5.76 -9.09 -9.51
N TRP A 116 -5.48 -10.39 -9.57
CA TRP A 116 -4.25 -10.89 -10.20
C TRP A 116 -4.11 -10.48 -11.66
N GLN A 117 -5.21 -10.52 -12.43
CA GLN A 117 -5.19 -10.06 -13.83
C GLN A 117 -4.80 -8.59 -13.94
N ARG A 118 -5.38 -7.71 -13.09
CA ARG A 118 -5.10 -6.28 -13.10
C ARG A 118 -3.70 -5.96 -12.59
N GLU A 119 -3.21 -6.67 -11.58
CA GLU A 119 -1.83 -6.55 -11.09
C GLU A 119 -0.82 -6.90 -12.19
N MET A 120 -1.01 -8.03 -12.88
CA MET A 120 -0.13 -8.43 -13.98
C MET A 120 -0.18 -7.43 -15.13
N ALA A 121 -1.37 -6.94 -15.49
CA ALA A 121 -1.51 -5.88 -16.50
C ALA A 121 -0.83 -4.57 -16.08
N TYR A 122 -0.84 -4.25 -14.78
CA TYR A 122 -0.16 -3.08 -14.23
C TYR A 122 1.35 -3.23 -14.31
N PHE A 123 1.90 -4.38 -13.90
CA PHE A 123 3.32 -4.67 -14.06
C PHE A 123 3.74 -4.66 -15.52
N ASP A 124 2.96 -5.26 -16.42
CA ASP A 124 3.25 -5.25 -17.85
C ASP A 124 3.36 -3.83 -18.40
N ARG A 125 2.43 -2.95 -18.03
CA ARG A 125 2.45 -1.55 -18.43
C ARG A 125 3.70 -0.81 -17.96
N HIS A 126 4.13 -1.04 -16.72
CA HIS A 126 5.20 -0.25 -16.10
C HIS A 126 6.60 -0.88 -16.20
N LEU A 127 6.71 -2.19 -16.44
CA LEU A 127 7.98 -2.93 -16.48
C LEU A 127 8.39 -3.36 -17.89
N LYS A 128 7.44 -3.80 -18.74
CA LYS A 128 7.80 -4.32 -20.09
C LYS A 128 8.19 -3.22 -21.09
N GLN A 129 7.86 -1.96 -20.80
CA GLN A 129 8.27 -0.82 -21.62
C GLN A 129 9.77 -0.51 -21.51
N ASP A 130 10.43 -1.01 -20.45
CA ASP A 130 11.88 -0.97 -20.34
C ASP A 130 12.45 -2.25 -20.95
N GLY A 131 13.09 -2.15 -22.12
CA GLY A 131 13.78 -3.26 -22.82
C GLY A 131 14.86 -4.01 -22.00
N ARG A 132 15.05 -3.63 -20.73
CA ARG A 132 15.86 -4.32 -19.72
C ARG A 132 15.16 -5.56 -19.13
N VAL A 133 13.83 -5.59 -19.04
CA VAL A 133 13.08 -6.73 -18.45
C VAL A 133 13.04 -7.93 -19.39
N ALA A 134 13.06 -7.70 -20.71
CA ALA A 134 13.11 -8.77 -21.71
C ALA A 134 14.38 -9.66 -21.63
N GLN A 135 15.41 -9.23 -20.89
CA GLN A 135 16.69 -9.94 -20.73
C GLN A 135 16.81 -10.69 -19.40
N ALA A 136 15.88 -10.48 -18.45
CA ALA A 136 15.89 -11.13 -17.15
C ALA A 136 15.00 -12.39 -17.19
N SER A 137 15.45 -13.44 -17.88
CA SER A 137 14.84 -14.76 -17.76
C SER A 137 15.09 -15.31 -16.34
N PRO A 138 14.06 -15.65 -15.56
CA PRO A 138 14.28 -16.29 -14.26
C PRO A 138 14.70 -17.74 -14.49
N SER A 139 15.98 -18.05 -14.30
CA SER A 139 16.41 -19.44 -14.10
C SER A 139 15.95 -19.86 -12.71
N ILE A 140 14.89 -20.67 -12.63
CA ILE A 140 14.53 -21.39 -11.40
C ILE A 140 15.63 -22.42 -11.15
N PRO A 141 16.39 -22.35 -10.05
CA PRO A 141 17.34 -23.40 -9.72
C PRO A 141 16.56 -24.71 -9.47
N ALA A 142 16.94 -25.78 -10.17
CA ALA A 142 16.41 -27.10 -9.88
C ALA A 142 16.73 -27.45 -8.42
N GLY A 143 15.69 -27.74 -7.62
CA GLY A 143 15.85 -28.19 -6.25
C GLY A 143 16.63 -29.51 -6.16
N PRO A 144 17.26 -29.80 -5.01
CA PRO A 144 18.05 -31.02 -4.85
C PRO A 144 17.15 -32.26 -4.95
N LYS A 145 17.70 -33.32 -5.56
CA LYS A 145 17.08 -34.65 -5.67
C LYS A 145 17.03 -35.36 -4.32
#